data_AF-A0A0R3Q1Z0-F1
#
_entry.id   AF-A0A0R3Q1Z0-F1
#
_cell.length_a   1.000
_cell.length_b   1.000
_cell.length_c   1.000
_cell.angle_alpha   90.00
_cell.angle_beta   90.00
_cell.angle_gamma   90.00
#
_symmetry.space_group_name_H-M   'P 1'
#
loop_
_entity.id
_entity.type
_entity.pdbx_description
1 polymer ?
#
loop_
_entity_poly.entity_id
_entity_poly.type
_entity_poly.pdbx_seq_one_letter_code
_entity_poly.pdbx_strand_id
1 'polypeptide(L)'
;MNSKVYLILVSVIGFPAVSAIIGIGKQQSAGAQGNITCRGVPANNVTVTLYDSDLLWDSKLDEVQTIHDGTFQLHGTKSELTAIEPYVEISHHCNVKDLLVISVRRRRRHIEKTSNCGPSTRIIGSDEDEDIEM
;
A
#
# COMPACT_ATOMS: atom_id res chain seq x y z
N MET A 1 4.95 40.94 39.20
CA MET A 1 5.53 39.69 38.66
C MET A 1 6.67 40.06 37.73
N ASN A 2 7.89 39.57 38.00
CA ASN A 2 9.10 40.00 37.29
C ASN A 2 9.14 39.40 35.88
N SER A 3 9.60 40.17 34.88
CA SER A 3 9.75 39.70 33.49
C SER A 3 10.54 38.38 33.37
N LYS A 4 11.56 38.20 34.24
CA LYS A 4 12.32 36.95 34.33
C LYS A 4 11.49 35.74 34.79
N VAL A 5 10.47 35.95 35.62
CA VAL A 5 9.54 34.89 36.09
C VAL A 5 8.61 34.48 34.96
N TYR A 6 8.20 35.41 34.09
CA TYR A 6 7.40 35.10 32.90
C TYR A 6 8.18 34.24 31.90
N LEU A 7 9.46 34.58 31.66
CA LEU A 7 10.34 33.81 30.77
C LEU A 7 10.57 32.37 31.26
N ILE A 8 10.73 32.17 32.57
CA ILE A 8 10.89 30.84 33.18
C ILE A 8 9.59 30.03 33.10
N LEU A 9 8.42 30.67 33.32
CA LEU A 9 7.12 30.00 33.19
C LEU A 9 6.85 29.56 31.75
N VAL A 10 7.17 30.39 30.75
CA VAL A 10 7.02 30.04 29.34
C VAL A 10 7.97 28.92 28.92
N SER A 11 9.21 28.89 29.43
CA SER A 11 10.17 27.84 29.07
C SER A 11 9.92 26.48 29.74
N VAL A 12 9.39 26.45 30.97
CA VAL A 12 9.14 25.20 31.71
C VAL A 12 7.77 24.60 31.39
N ILE A 13 6.77 25.43 31.06
CA ILE A 13 5.41 24.97 30.72
C ILE A 13 5.25 24.77 29.20
N GLY A 14 6.02 25.48 28.36
CA GLY A 14 5.93 25.37 26.90
C GLY A 14 6.73 24.23 26.27
N PHE A 15 7.73 23.68 26.96
CA PHE A 15 8.62 22.65 26.40
C PHE A 15 8.07 21.20 26.42
N PRO A 16 7.26 20.73 27.38
CA PRO A 16 6.75 19.35 27.35
C PRO A 16 5.60 19.14 26.35
N ALA A 17 5.05 20.19 25.73
CA ALA A 17 3.97 20.06 24.74
C ALA A 17 4.46 19.62 23.34
N VAL A 18 5.77 19.69 23.07
CA VAL A 18 6.33 19.42 21.73
C VAL A 18 6.63 17.93 21.50
N SER A 19 6.76 17.14 22.57
CA SER A 19 7.14 15.72 22.47
C SER A 19 6.02 14.77 22.03
N ALA A 20 4.78 15.26 21.88
CA ALA A 20 3.62 14.44 21.47
C ALA A 20 3.40 14.38 19.94
N ILE A 21 4.29 14.97 19.13
CA ILE A 21 4.11 15.11 17.68
C ILE A 21 4.66 13.89 16.89
N ILE A 22 5.43 13.02 17.54
CA ILE A 22 6.00 11.81 16.91
C ILE A 22 4.95 10.68 16.97
N GLY A 23 3.96 10.71 16.06
CA GLY A 23 2.92 9.67 15.97
C GLY A 23 1.58 10.12 15.38
N ILE A 24 1.55 11.25 14.66
CA ILE A 24 0.31 11.81 14.12
C ILE A 24 -0.09 11.00 12.86
N GLY A 25 -1.01 10.04 13.02
CA GLY A 25 -1.57 9.22 11.94
C GLY A 25 -2.24 7.95 12.48
N LYS A 26 -3.29 7.46 11.82
CA LYS A 26 -3.88 6.16 12.14
C LYS A 26 -3.06 5.07 11.44
N GLN A 27 -2.75 3.98 12.15
CA GLN A 27 -2.25 2.78 11.51
C GLN A 27 -3.38 2.16 10.69
N GLN A 28 -3.11 1.90 9.43
CA GLN A 28 -4.05 1.32 8.47
C GLN A 28 -3.36 0.16 7.74
N SER A 29 -4.16 -0.80 7.28
CA SER A 29 -3.68 -2.02 6.62
C SER A 29 -4.38 -2.20 5.28
N ALA A 30 -3.64 -2.73 4.32
CA ALA A 30 -4.18 -3.14 3.02
C ALA A 30 -3.55 -4.47 2.60
N GLY A 31 -4.29 -5.21 1.78
CA GLY A 31 -3.81 -6.46 1.21
C GLY A 31 -4.27 -6.67 -0.23
N ALA A 32 -3.60 -7.57 -0.93
CA ALA A 32 -4.03 -8.01 -2.24
C ALA A 32 -3.67 -9.47 -2.43
N GLN A 33 -4.58 -10.23 -3.04
CA GLN A 33 -4.30 -11.61 -3.41
C GLN A 33 -4.90 -11.92 -4.77
N GLY A 34 -4.34 -12.92 -5.42
CA GLY A 34 -4.83 -13.33 -6.72
C GLY A 34 -3.98 -14.39 -7.38
N ASN A 35 -4.25 -14.57 -8.66
CA ASN A 35 -3.52 -15.48 -9.54
C ASN A 35 -3.23 -14.78 -10.86
N ILE A 36 -1.99 -14.94 -11.34
CA ILE A 36 -1.52 -14.36 -12.61
C ILE A 36 -1.32 -15.48 -13.61
N THR A 37 -1.91 -15.30 -14.79
CA THR A 37 -1.72 -16.22 -15.92
C THR A 37 -1.12 -15.50 -17.12
N CYS A 38 -0.31 -16.21 -17.88
CA CYS A 38 0.26 -15.82 -19.16
C CYS A 38 -0.25 -16.81 -20.22
N ARG A 39 -1.08 -16.34 -21.16
CA ARG A 39 -1.73 -17.19 -22.18
C ARG A 39 -2.49 -18.39 -21.59
N GLY A 40 -3.14 -18.19 -20.45
CA GLY A 40 -3.93 -19.23 -19.77
C GLY A 40 -3.11 -20.22 -18.92
N VAL A 41 -1.79 -20.07 -18.86
CA VAL A 41 -0.90 -20.86 -17.99
C VAL A 41 -0.51 -20.01 -16.78
N PRO A 42 -0.44 -20.57 -15.56
CA PRO A 42 0.09 -19.84 -14.40
C PRO A 42 1.47 -19.23 -14.67
N ALA A 43 1.63 -17.95 -14.36
CA ALA A 43 2.87 -17.22 -14.58
C ALA A 43 3.72 -17.24 -13.31
N ASN A 44 4.87 -17.88 -13.36
CA ASN A 44 5.86 -17.88 -12.29
C ASN A 44 6.83 -16.69 -12.44
N ASN A 45 7.47 -16.29 -11.34
CA ASN A 45 8.51 -15.25 -11.35
C ASN A 45 8.02 -13.89 -11.90
N VAL A 46 6.74 -13.58 -11.63
CA VAL A 46 6.16 -12.25 -11.85
C VAL A 46 6.26 -11.47 -10.55
N THR A 47 6.85 -10.28 -10.58
CA THR A 47 6.93 -9.42 -9.40
C THR A 47 5.60 -8.70 -9.21
N VAL A 48 5.06 -8.76 -8.00
CA VAL A 48 3.81 -8.11 -7.62
C VAL A 48 4.08 -7.25 -6.39
N THR A 49 3.82 -5.95 -6.49
CA THR A 49 4.13 -4.98 -5.43
C THR A 49 2.86 -4.26 -5.01
N LEU A 50 2.61 -4.21 -3.70
CA LEU A 50 1.55 -3.40 -3.10
C LEU A 50 2.13 -2.03 -2.77
N TYR A 51 1.49 -0.99 -3.28
CA TYR A 51 1.82 0.40 -3.01
C TYR A 51 0.66 1.12 -2.36
N ASP A 52 0.99 2.19 -1.65
CA ASP A 52 0.09 3.24 -1.24
C ASP A 52 0.40 4.51 -2.03
N SER A 53 -0.63 5.16 -2.58
CA SER A 53 -0.42 6.36 -3.39
C SER A 53 -0.34 7.61 -2.53
N ASP A 54 0.75 8.36 -2.68
CA ASP A 54 1.04 9.55 -1.89
C ASP A 54 1.22 10.78 -2.79
N LEU A 55 1.09 11.99 -2.23
CA LEU A 55 1.24 13.24 -2.99
C LEU A 55 2.64 13.44 -3.58
N LEU A 56 3.69 12.94 -2.92
CA LEU A 56 5.07 13.15 -3.33
C LEU A 56 5.70 11.88 -3.91
N TRP A 57 5.63 10.77 -3.17
CA TRP A 57 6.24 9.50 -3.57
C TRP A 57 5.42 8.33 -3.04
N ASP A 58 4.95 7.48 -3.94
CA ASP A 58 4.21 6.27 -3.58
C ASP A 58 5.05 5.39 -2.63
N SER A 59 4.40 4.93 -1.57
CA SER A 59 5.03 4.11 -0.53
C SER A 59 4.87 2.63 -0.85
N LYS A 60 5.98 1.89 -0.99
CA LYS A 60 5.93 0.43 -1.10
C LYS A 60 5.52 -0.17 0.24
N LEU A 61 4.42 -0.92 0.24
CA LEU A 61 3.89 -1.60 1.42
C LEU A 61 4.39 -3.05 1.52
N ASP A 62 4.40 -3.77 0.40
CA ASP A 62 4.84 -5.17 0.33
C ASP A 62 5.21 -5.57 -1.11
N GLU A 63 5.99 -6.64 -1.28
CA GLU A 63 6.37 -7.18 -2.59
C GLU A 63 6.64 -8.68 -2.53
N VAL A 64 6.10 -9.40 -3.51
CA VAL A 64 6.31 -10.83 -3.68
C VAL A 64 6.58 -11.17 -5.13
N GLN A 65 7.12 -12.37 -5.36
CA GLN A 65 7.16 -12.97 -6.68
C GLN A 65 6.20 -14.16 -6.73
N THR A 66 5.43 -14.28 -7.81
CA THR A 66 4.54 -15.43 -8.00
C THR A 66 5.34 -16.74 -8.03
N ILE A 67 4.80 -17.75 -7.37
CA ILE A 67 5.36 -19.12 -7.38
C ILE A 67 4.80 -19.93 -8.56
N HIS A 68 5.06 -21.24 -8.60
CA HIS A 68 4.75 -22.11 -9.74
C HIS A 68 3.28 -22.15 -10.16
N ASP A 69 2.36 -21.93 -9.22
CA ASP A 69 0.92 -21.91 -9.48
C ASP A 69 0.39 -20.52 -9.85
N GLY A 70 1.26 -19.50 -9.96
CA GLY A 70 0.92 -18.13 -10.33
C GLY A 70 0.23 -17.33 -9.23
N THR A 71 0.12 -17.87 -8.01
CA THR A 71 -0.53 -17.19 -6.89
C THR A 71 0.36 -16.14 -6.26
N PHE A 72 -0.28 -15.13 -5.67
CA PHE A 72 0.37 -14.15 -4.80
C PHE A 72 -0.59 -13.71 -3.68
N GLN A 73 0.02 -13.30 -2.56
CA GLN A 73 -0.63 -12.65 -1.45
C GLN A 73 0.31 -11.56 -0.93
N LEU A 74 -0.24 -10.38 -0.69
CA LEU A 74 0.45 -9.18 -0.26
C LEU A 74 -0.28 -8.59 0.93
N HIS A 75 0.47 -8.06 1.88
CA HIS A 75 -0.07 -7.29 3.00
C HIS A 75 0.94 -6.29 3.53
N GLY A 76 0.49 -5.06 3.76
CA GLY A 76 1.31 -4.07 4.44
C GLY A 76 0.49 -3.09 5.25
N THR A 77 1.20 -2.40 6.14
CA THR A 77 0.62 -1.41 7.04
C THR A 77 1.36 -0.09 6.93
N LYS A 78 0.64 1.01 7.12
CA LYS A 78 1.22 2.36 7.13
C LYS A 78 0.48 3.24 8.12
N SER A 79 1.20 4.13 8.78
CA SER A 79 0.62 5.14 9.65
C SER A 79 0.42 6.45 8.88
N GLU A 80 -0.83 6.84 8.67
CA GLU A 80 -1.17 8.02 7.88
C GLU A 80 -2.36 8.78 8.49
N LEU A 81 -2.35 10.11 8.33
CA LEU A 81 -3.46 10.97 8.76
C LEU A 81 -4.72 10.77 7.91
N THR A 82 -4.51 10.58 6.61
CA THR A 82 -5.51 10.32 5.58
C THR A 82 -5.70 8.83 5.35
N ALA A 83 -6.77 8.44 4.64
CA ALA A 83 -6.97 7.06 4.25
C ALA A 83 -5.88 6.64 3.26
N ILE A 84 -5.32 5.44 3.43
CA ILE A 84 -4.39 4.87 2.44
C ILE A 84 -5.14 4.58 1.14
N GLU A 85 -4.48 4.79 0.00
CA GLU A 85 -4.98 4.59 -1.36
C GLU A 85 -4.23 3.42 -2.04
N PRO A 86 -4.49 2.16 -1.63
CA PRO A 86 -3.69 1.03 -2.07
C PRO A 86 -3.91 0.68 -3.55
N TYR A 87 -2.81 0.30 -4.21
CA TYR A 87 -2.83 -0.25 -5.57
C TYR A 87 -1.73 -1.28 -5.76
N VAL A 88 -1.90 -2.15 -6.76
CA VAL A 88 -0.95 -3.24 -7.06
C VAL A 88 -0.24 -2.95 -8.36
N GLU A 89 1.07 -3.12 -8.38
CA GLU A 89 1.88 -3.12 -9.58
C GLU A 89 2.29 -4.55 -9.94
N ILE A 90 2.04 -4.97 -11.18
CA ILE A 90 2.42 -6.29 -11.71
C ILE A 90 3.50 -6.08 -12.78
N SER A 91 4.69 -6.60 -12.52
CA SER A 91 5.86 -6.46 -13.38
C SER A 91 6.25 -7.81 -14.00
N HIS A 92 6.13 -7.93 -15.32
CA HIS A 92 6.22 -9.20 -16.02
C HIS A 92 6.87 -9.11 -17.41
N HIS A 93 7.39 -10.23 -17.90
CA HIS A 93 7.87 -10.41 -19.29
C HIS A 93 6.90 -11.24 -20.15
N CYS A 94 5.65 -11.46 -19.71
CA CYS A 94 4.71 -12.28 -20.49
C CYS A 94 4.54 -11.73 -21.91
N ASN A 95 4.78 -12.60 -22.90
CA ASN A 95 4.61 -12.35 -24.33
C ASN A 95 5.57 -11.32 -24.97
N VAL A 96 6.58 -10.82 -24.24
CA VAL A 96 7.55 -9.84 -24.73
C VAL A 96 8.94 -10.06 -24.14
N LYS A 97 9.98 -9.42 -24.69
CA LYS A 97 11.33 -9.46 -24.11
C LYS A 97 11.51 -8.42 -23.01
N ASP A 98 10.92 -7.24 -23.21
CA ASP A 98 11.04 -6.13 -22.28
C ASP A 98 10.13 -6.32 -21.06
N LEU A 99 10.43 -5.62 -19.96
CA LEU A 99 9.62 -5.66 -18.75
C LEU A 99 8.37 -4.79 -18.94
N LEU A 100 7.19 -5.38 -18.75
CA LEU A 100 5.92 -4.67 -18.75
C LEU A 100 5.40 -4.51 -17.34
N VAL A 101 4.83 -3.34 -17.06
CA VAL A 101 4.29 -2.96 -15.76
C VAL A 101 2.83 -2.60 -15.91
N ILE A 102 1.96 -3.21 -15.11
CA ILE A 102 0.52 -2.93 -15.08
C ILE A 102 0.12 -2.54 -13.66
N SER A 103 -0.51 -1.37 -13.51
CA SER A 103 -1.07 -0.92 -12.23
C SER A 103 -2.55 -1.27 -12.14
N VAL A 104 -2.93 -2.01 -11.09
CA VAL A 104 -4.31 -2.37 -10.76
C VAL A 104 -4.73 -1.54 -9.55
N ARG A 105 -5.76 -0.70 -9.74
CA ARG A 105 -6.42 0.07 -8.68
C ARG A 105 -7.81 -0.48 -8.41
N ARG A 106 -8.30 -0.36 -7.16
CA ARG A 106 -9.68 -0.71 -6.82
C ARG A 106 -10.65 0.28 -7.49
N ARG A 107 -11.15 -0.02 -8.70
CA ARG A 107 -12.29 0.75 -9.26
C ARG A 107 -13.54 0.43 -8.44
N ARG A 108 -14.25 1.46 -7.95
CA ARG A 108 -15.49 1.33 -7.17
C ARG A 108 -16.63 0.57 -7.88
N ARG A 109 -16.54 0.25 -9.17
CA ARG A 109 -17.46 -0.65 -9.89
C ARG A 109 -16.78 -1.26 -11.12
N HIS A 110 -16.96 -2.57 -11.26
CA HIS A 110 -16.54 -3.46 -12.36
C HIS A 110 -15.06 -3.53 -12.72
N ILE A 111 -14.49 -4.72 -12.51
CA ILE A 111 -13.18 -5.17 -12.98
C ILE A 111 -13.23 -5.22 -14.51
N GLU A 112 -12.50 -4.32 -15.16
CA GLU A 112 -12.29 -4.37 -16.60
C GLU A 112 -11.05 -5.25 -16.83
N LYS A 113 -11.23 -6.43 -17.45
CA LYS A 113 -10.14 -7.28 -17.91
C LYS A 113 -9.43 -6.61 -19.08
N THR A 114 -8.62 -5.59 -18.81
CA THR A 114 -7.80 -4.93 -19.82
C THR A 114 -6.45 -5.64 -19.93
N SER A 115 -6.45 -6.80 -20.60
CA SER A 115 -5.33 -7.38 -21.38
C SER A 115 -5.46 -8.91 -21.46
N ASN A 116 -4.84 -9.51 -22.49
CA ASN A 116 -4.76 -10.97 -22.65
C ASN A 116 -3.91 -11.67 -21.57
N CYS A 117 -3.35 -10.90 -20.63
CA CYS A 117 -3.02 -11.32 -19.27
C CYS A 117 -4.18 -10.87 -18.37
N GLY A 118 -5.10 -11.77 -18.02
CA GLY A 118 -6.20 -11.42 -17.14
C GLY A 118 -5.80 -11.66 -15.68
N PRO A 119 -5.35 -10.67 -14.90
CA PRO A 119 -5.21 -10.85 -13.47
C PRO A 119 -6.59 -11.12 -12.86
N SER A 120 -6.72 -12.21 -12.13
CA SER A 120 -7.80 -12.32 -11.14
C SER A 120 -7.27 -11.74 -9.83
N THR A 121 -7.01 -10.45 -9.80
CA THR A 121 -6.51 -9.74 -8.62
C THR A 121 -7.68 -9.15 -7.86
N ARG A 122 -7.85 -9.55 -6.59
CA ARG A 122 -8.75 -8.89 -5.65
C ARG A 122 -7.88 -8.04 -4.72
N ILE A 123 -8.05 -6.72 -4.80
CA ILE A 123 -7.48 -5.79 -3.82
C ILE A 123 -8.46 -5.72 -2.66
N ILE A 124 -7.96 -5.97 -1.45
CA ILE A 124 -8.70 -5.95 -0.19
C ILE A 124 -8.20 -4.71 0.56
N GLY A 125 -9.03 -3.68 0.64
CA GLY A 125 -8.62 -2.36 1.15
C GLY A 125 -9.63 -1.74 2.12
N SER A 126 -9.17 -1.59 3.37
CA SER A 126 -8.84 -0.32 4.06
C SER A 126 -9.89 0.55 4.75
N ASP A 127 -11.18 0.22 4.82
CA ASP A 127 -12.09 1.02 5.70
C ASP A 127 -13.31 0.30 6.31
N GLU A 128 -13.65 -0.94 5.92
CA GLU A 128 -14.87 -1.61 6.42
C GLU A 128 -14.73 -3.09 6.75
N ASP A 129 -13.59 -3.71 6.45
CA ASP A 129 -13.35 -5.10 6.81
C ASP A 129 -12.55 -5.09 8.11
N GLU A 130 -13.21 -5.42 9.23
CA GLU A 130 -12.60 -5.79 10.52
C GLU A 130 -11.29 -6.54 10.25
N ASP A 131 -10.22 -6.11 10.94
CA ASP A 131 -8.94 -6.82 11.09
C ASP A 131 -8.64 -7.79 9.95
N ILE A 132 -7.82 -7.37 8.96
CA ILE A 132 -7.32 -8.27 7.90
C ILE A 132 -6.56 -9.43 8.58
N GLU A 133 -7.30 -10.45 8.99
CA GLU A 133 -6.81 -11.72 9.50
C GLU A 133 -6.36 -12.49 8.27
N MET A 134 -5.04 -12.63 8.14
CA MET A 134 -4.41 -13.47 7.12
C MET A 134 -4.37 -14.93 7.57
#